data_AF-E9PNP2-F1
#
_entry.id   AF-E9PNP2-F1
#
_cell.length_a   1.000
_cell.length_b   1.000
_cell.length_c   1.000
_cell.angle_alpha   90.00
_cell.angle_beta   90.00
_cell.angle_gamma   90.00
#
_symmetry.space_group_name_H-M   'P 1'
#
loop_
_entity.id
_entity.type
_entity.pdbx_description
1 polymer ?
#
loop_
_entity_poly.entity_id
_entity_poly.type
_entity_poly.pdbx_seq_one_letter_code
_entity_poly.pdbx_strand_id
1 'polypeptide(L)' 'MRLLSFVVLALFAVTQAEEGARLLASKSLLNRYAVEGRDLTLQYNIYNVGSRHVHEEKLRQG' A
#
# COMPACT_ATOMS: atom_id res chain seq x y z
N MET A 1 37.24 4.62 -15.65
CA MET A 1 36.31 3.56 -16.14
C MET A 1 35.57 2.84 -15.02
N ARG A 2 36.24 2.24 -14.03
CA ARG A 2 35.59 1.51 -12.91
C ARG A 2 34.55 2.34 -12.12
N LEU A 3 34.89 3.58 -11.76
CA LEU A 3 33.99 4.45 -11.00
C LEU A 3 32.69 4.77 -11.76
N LEU A 4 32.81 5.01 -13.06
CA LEU A 4 31.69 5.26 -13.97
C LEU A 4 30.78 4.03 -14.05
N SER A 5 31.35 2.83 -14.12
CA SER A 5 30.59 1.59 -14.07
C SER A 5 29.79 1.44 -12.78
N PHE A 6 30.37 1.77 -11.61
CA PHE A 6 29.64 1.74 -10.33
C PHE A 6 28.50 2.75 -10.27
N VAL A 7 28.70 3.96 -10.81
CA VAL A 7 27.65 4.98 -10.88
C VAL A 7 26.49 4.51 -11.76
N VAL A 8 26.78 3.93 -12.93
CA VAL A 8 25.75 3.37 -13.82
C VAL A 8 25.00 2.22 -13.14
N LEU A 9 25.70 1.34 -12.43
CA LEU A 9 25.10 0.20 -11.74
C LEU A 9 24.22 0.64 -10.56
N ALA A 10 24.65 1.67 -9.82
CA ALA A 10 23.86 2.26 -8.74
C ALA A 10 22.57 2.92 -9.26
N LEU A 11 22.63 3.62 -10.40
CA LEU A 11 21.45 4.22 -11.03
C LEU A 11 20.45 3.14 -11.47
N PHE A 12 20.91 2.03 -12.05
CA PHE A 12 20.06 0.90 -12.42
C PHE A 12 19.44 0.20 -11.21
N ALA A 13 20.17 0.07 -10.10
CA ALA A 13 19.63 -0.52 -8.87
C ALA A 13 18.50 0.32 -8.26
N VAL A 14 18.61 1.66 -8.34
CA VAL A 14 17.56 2.58 -7.86
C VAL A 14 16.27 2.45 -8.70
N THR A 15 16.38 2.22 -10.01
CA THR A 15 15.19 2.06 -10.87
C THR A 15 14.45 0.74 -10.62
N GLN A 16 15.12 -0.28 -10.10
CA GLN A 16 14.55 -1.61 -9.82
C GLN A 16 13.93 -1.71 -8.41
N ALA A 17 14.04 -0.67 -7.58
CA ALA A 17 13.72 -0.75 -6.14
C ALA A 17 12.21 -0.76 -5.81
N GLU A 18 11.31 -0.68 -6.79
CA GLU A 18 9.91 -0.34 -6.55
C GLU A 18 8.92 -1.39 -7.13
N GLU A 19 9.02 -2.64 -6.66
CA GLU A 19 8.01 -3.70 -6.92
C GLU A 19 7.54 -4.34 -5.61
N GLY A 20 7.23 -3.50 -4.63
CA GLY A 20 6.65 -3.89 -3.34
C GLY A 20 5.12 -3.85 -3.30
N ALA A 21 4.53 -4.53 -2.31
CA ALA A 21 3.14 -4.29 -1.93
C ALA A 21 3.00 -2.85 -1.43
N ARG A 22 2.10 -2.09 -2.04
CA ARG A 22 1.84 -0.69 -1.67
C ARG A 22 0.36 -0.57 -1.40
N LEU A 23 0.03 -0.08 -0.21
CA LEU A 23 -1.36 0.11 0.19
C LEU A 23 -1.68 1.59 0.19
N LEU A 24 -2.69 1.98 -0.58
CA LEU A 24 -3.33 3.28 -0.45
C LEU A 24 -4.51 3.12 0.50
N ALA A 25 -4.51 3.87 1.59
CA ALA A 25 -5.62 3.90 2.54
C ALA A 25 -6.39 5.22 2.41
N SER A 26 -7.71 5.15 2.41
CA SER A 26 -8.58 6.32 2.53
C SER A 26 -9.54 6.16 3.71
N LYS A 27 -9.84 7.28 4.36
CA LYS A 27 -10.75 7.37 5.50
C LYS A 27 -11.85 8.37 5.18
N SER A 28 -13.11 7.95 5.33
CA SER A 28 -14.29 8.78 5.09
C SER A 28 -15.24 8.71 6.28
N LEU A 29 -15.78 9.85 6.71
CA LEU A 29 -16.85 9.89 7.71
C LEU A 29 -18.19 9.84 7.00
N LEU A 30 -19.01 8.85 7.34
CA LEU A 30 -20.32 8.68 6.71
C LEU A 30 -21.38 9.59 7.33
N ASN A 31 -21.18 10.02 8.57
CA ASN A 31 -22.07 10.98 9.24
C ASN A 31 -21.78 12.39 8.73
N ARG A 32 -22.83 13.08 8.25
CA ARG A 32 -22.74 14.48 7.83
C ARG A 32 -22.43 15.43 8.99
N TYR A 33 -22.88 15.08 10.19
CA TYR A 33 -22.70 15.90 11.39
C TYR A 33 -22.24 15.01 12.55
N ALA A 34 -21.30 15.52 13.34
CA ALA A 34 -20.94 14.90 14.60
C ALA A 34 -21.87 15.41 15.70
N VAL A 35 -22.43 14.49 16.48
CA VAL A 35 -23.31 14.80 17.61
C VAL A 35 -22.73 14.15 18.86
N GLU A 36 -22.62 14.92 19.93
CA GLU A 36 -22.08 14.45 21.20
C GLU A 36 -22.94 13.30 21.77
N GLY A 37 -22.29 12.28 22.32
CA GLY A 37 -22.96 11.09 22.86
C GLY A 37 -23.56 10.15 21.81
N ARG A 38 -23.23 10.32 20.53
CA ARG A 38 -23.67 9.44 19.42
C ARG A 38 -22.48 8.85 18.68
N ASP A 39 -22.69 7.67 18.12
CA ASP A 39 -21.67 6.97 17.35
C ASP A 39 -21.41 7.65 16.00
N LEU A 40 -20.14 7.59 15.60
CA LEU A 40 -19.67 8.01 14.28
C LEU A 40 -19.24 6.78 13.48
N THR A 41 -19.75 6.68 12.26
CA THR A 41 -19.43 5.63 11.33
C THR A 41 -18.36 6.10 10.36
N LEU A 42 -17.20 5.44 10.43
CA LEU A 42 -16.07 5.67 9.56
C LEU A 42 -15.98 4.53 8.55
N GLN A 43 -15.86 4.90 7.27
CA GLN A 43 -15.49 3.98 6.20
C GLN A 43 -13.98 4.07 5.96
N TYR A 44 -13.32 2.93 6.05
CA TYR A 44 -11.93 2.76 5.68
C TYR A 44 -11.88 1.95 4.39
N ASN A 45 -11.18 2.46 3.38
CA ASN A 45 -10.88 1.71 2.17
C ASN A 45 -9.37 1.49 2.08
N ILE A 46 -8.96 0.26 1.80
CA ILE A 46 -7.55 -0.13 1.63
C ILE A 46 -7.43 -0.71 0.23
N TYR A 47 -6.62 -0.06 -0.61
CA TYR A 47 -6.35 -0.46 -1.98
C TYR A 47 -4.93 -0.95 -2.10
N ASN A 48 -4.74 -2.15 -2.64
CA ASN A 48 -3.42 -2.56 -3.09
C ASN A 48 -3.13 -1.88 -4.43
N VAL A 49 -2.23 -0.90 -4.41
CA VAL A 49 -1.74 -0.17 -5.59
C VAL A 49 -0.34 -0.63 -6.01
N GLY A 50 0.24 -1.61 -5.29
CA GLY A 50 1.51 -2.23 -5.64
C GLY A 50 1.33 -3.41 -6.58
N SER A 51 2.43 -3.84 -7.20
CA SER A 51 2.48 -4.94 -8.16
C SER A 51 2.47 -6.33 -7.49
N ARG A 52 2.66 -6.40 -6.16
CA ARG A 52 2.68 -7.64 -5.39
C ARG A 52 1.24 -8.12 -5.10
N HIS A 53 0.91 -9.30 -5.60
CA HIS A 53 -0.39 -9.94 -5.41
C HIS A 53 -0.55 -10.49 -3.98
N VAL A 54 -1.77 -10.41 -3.45
CA VAL A 54 -2.14 -11.06 -2.20
C VAL A 54 -2.41 -12.53 -2.51
N HIS A 55 -1.62 -13.44 -1.93
CA HIS A 55 -1.92 -14.86 -1.95
C HIS A 55 -3.06 -15.12 -0.96
N GLU A 56 -4.26 -15.44 -1.47
CA GLU A 56 -5.33 -15.96 -0.62
C GLU A 56 -5.04 -17.43 -0.27
N GLU A 57 -4.49 -17.66 0.91
CA GLU A 57 -4.44 -19.01 1.48
C GLU A 57 -5.82 -19.32 2.07
N LYS A 58 -6.63 -20.03 1.27
CA LYS A 58 -7.95 -20.50 1.68
C LYS A 58 -7.76 -21.53 2.79
N LEU A 59 -7.82 -21.09 4.04
CA LEU A 59 -7.86 -21.97 5.21
C LEU A 59 -9.00 -22.96 5.03
N ARG A 60 -8.60 -24.18 4.65
CA ARG A 60 -9.49 -25.33 4.51
C ARG A 60 -9.87 -25.73 5.93
N GLN A 61 -10.99 -25.22 6.41
CA GLN A 61 -11.61 -25.72 7.63
C GLN A 61 -11.95 -27.19 7.41
N GLY A 62 -11.36 -28.05 8.24
CA GLY A 62 -11.63 -29.47 8.38
C GLY A 62 -11.49 -29.83 9.84
#